data_AF-A0A2V6E713-F1
#
_entry.id   AF-A0A2V6E713-F1
#
_cell.length_a   1.000
_cell.length_b   1.000
_cell.length_c   1.000
_cell.angle_alpha   90.00
_cell.angle_beta   90.00
_cell.angle_gamma   90.00
#
_symmetry.space_group_name_H-M   'P 1'
#
loop_
_entity.id
_entity.type
_entity.pdbx_description
1 polymer ?
#
loop_
_entity_poly.entity_id
_entity_poly.type
_entity_poly.pdbx_seq_one_letter_code
_entity_poly.pdbx_strand_id
1 'polypeptide(L)'
;MNKLFEKGYVTAGAHHGKHVSIADLRTNYPSQHHGLFSKAIEELRKEGLILVFPGRTGRGSGQQVAAMKETLVRARPLINAYRSRVKLQRYNRDLTGFV
;
A
#
# COMPACT_ATOMS: atom_id res chain seq x y z
N MET A 1 2.85 -2.92 4.37
CA MET A 1 1.49 -2.80 3.82
C MET A 1 0.69 -1.63 4.41
N ASN A 2 0.91 -1.28 5.69
CA ASN A 2 0.07 -0.30 6.40
C ASN A 2 0.28 1.17 5.94
N LYS A 3 1.47 1.57 5.46
CA LYS A 3 1.78 3.00 5.20
C LYS A 3 1.09 3.63 3.98
N LEU A 4 0.79 2.84 2.94
CA LEU A 4 0.01 3.34 1.78
C LEU A 4 -1.40 3.70 2.21
N PHE A 5 -2.02 2.79 2.95
CA PHE A 5 -3.37 2.94 3.43
C PHE A 5 -3.48 4.00 4.56
N GLU A 6 -2.62 3.93 5.58
CA GLU A 6 -2.57 4.90 6.71
C GLU A 6 -2.42 6.34 6.23
N LYS A 7 -1.63 6.58 5.19
CA LYS A 7 -1.38 7.94 4.65
C LYS A 7 -2.40 8.35 3.57
N GLY A 8 -3.36 7.47 3.27
CA GLY A 8 -4.43 7.70 2.30
C GLY A 8 -3.94 7.70 0.85
N TYR A 9 -2.81 7.05 0.54
CA TYR A 9 -2.31 6.86 -0.83
C TYR A 9 -3.13 5.80 -1.56
N VAL A 10 -4.40 6.09 -1.79
CA VAL A 10 -5.40 5.15 -2.28
C VAL A 10 -5.97 5.66 -3.61
N THR A 11 -6.16 4.75 -4.56
CA THR A 11 -6.86 4.99 -5.82
C THR A 11 -8.11 4.12 -5.94
N ALA A 12 -9.13 4.65 -6.62
CA ALA A 12 -10.39 3.98 -6.93
C ALA A 12 -10.50 3.55 -8.40
N GLY A 13 -9.46 3.76 -9.22
CA GLY A 13 -9.49 3.40 -10.65
C GLY A 13 -8.29 3.91 -11.44
N ALA A 14 -8.50 4.11 -12.75
CA ALA A 14 -7.47 4.51 -13.71
C ALA A 14 -6.95 5.95 -13.53
N HIS A 15 -7.69 6.80 -12.81
CA HIS A 15 -7.20 8.13 -12.45
C HIS A 15 -6.22 8.00 -11.29
N HIS A 16 -5.03 8.57 -11.46
CA HIS A 16 -3.97 8.59 -10.45
C HIS A 16 -4.43 9.38 -9.22
N GLY A 17 -5.07 8.69 -8.27
CA GLY A 17 -5.42 9.22 -6.96
C GLY A 17 -4.18 9.60 -6.15
N LYS A 18 -4.33 9.83 -4.84
CA LYS A 18 -3.19 10.16 -3.99
C LYS A 18 -2.17 9.02 -4.03
N HIS A 19 -0.92 9.34 -4.35
CA HIS A 19 0.16 8.36 -4.55
C HIS A 19 1.46 8.86 -3.94
N VAL A 20 2.46 7.98 -3.90
CA VAL A 20 3.79 8.27 -3.35
C VAL A 20 4.84 7.55 -4.17
N SER A 21 6.07 8.06 -4.18
CA SER A 21 7.17 7.36 -4.84
C SER A 21 7.50 6.08 -4.07
N ILE A 22 7.93 5.03 -4.78
CA ILE A 22 8.40 3.79 -4.14
C ILE A 22 9.57 4.07 -3.19
N ALA A 23 10.45 5.01 -3.55
CA ALA A 23 11.59 5.42 -2.74
C ALA A 23 11.14 6.04 -1.40
N ASP A 24 10.20 6.98 -1.43
CA ASP A 24 9.65 7.62 -0.23
C ASP A 24 8.77 6.65 0.58
N LEU A 25 8.10 5.70 -0.08
CA LEU A 25 7.37 4.67 0.63
C LEU A 25 8.33 3.79 1.43
N ARG A 26 9.47 3.41 0.83
CA ARG A 26 10.50 2.57 1.47
C ARG A 26 11.07 3.21 2.74
N THR A 27 11.32 4.52 2.73
CA THR A 27 11.87 5.24 3.90
C THR A 27 10.92 5.25 5.10
N ASN A 28 9.62 4.97 4.92
CA ASN A 28 8.66 4.83 6.01
C ASN A 28 8.74 3.48 6.74
N TYR A 29 9.63 2.59 6.32
CA TYR A 29 9.86 1.29 6.95
C TYR A 29 11.28 1.22 7.57
N PRO A 30 11.47 0.46 8.66
CA PRO A 30 12.79 0.22 9.24
C PRO A 30 13.80 -0.30 8.19
N SER A 31 15.05 0.17 8.26
CA SER A 31 16.12 -0.14 7.30
C SER A 31 16.36 -1.64 7.10
N GLN A 32 16.21 -2.43 8.17
CA GLN A 32 16.30 -3.89 8.15
C GLN A 32 15.34 -4.57 7.15
N HIS A 33 14.24 -3.92 6.77
CA HIS A 33 13.28 -4.45 5.80
C HIS A 33 13.47 -3.91 4.38
N HIS A 34 14.43 -3.00 4.14
CA HIS A 34 14.61 -2.38 2.84
C HIS A 34 15.02 -3.37 1.75
N GLY A 35 15.77 -4.42 2.09
CA GLY A 35 16.15 -5.49 1.15
C GLY A 35 14.98 -6.34 0.67
N LEU A 36 13.90 -6.45 1.46
CA LEU A 36 12.69 -7.20 1.11
C LEU A 36 11.68 -6.37 0.32
N PHE A 37 11.91 -5.05 0.24
CA PHE A 37 10.91 -4.11 -0.23
C PHE A 37 10.56 -4.29 -1.71
N SER A 38 11.57 -4.53 -2.56
CA SER A 38 11.36 -4.74 -4.00
C SER A 38 10.45 -5.94 -4.27
N LYS A 39 10.76 -7.08 -3.63
CA LYS A 39 9.97 -8.30 -3.74
C LYS A 39 8.53 -8.10 -3.26
N ALA A 40 8.35 -7.43 -2.11
CA ALA A 40 7.03 -7.12 -1.59
C ALA A 40 6.20 -6.25 -2.55
N ILE A 41 6.80 -5.24 -3.18
CA ILE A 41 6.09 -4.41 -4.18
C ILE A 41 5.68 -5.26 -5.39
N GLU A 42 6.55 -6.14 -5.86
CA GLU A 42 6.25 -7.00 -7.01
C GLU A 42 5.09 -7.96 -6.72
N GLU A 43 5.10 -8.63 -5.56
CA GLU A 43 4.04 -9.54 -5.13
C GLU A 43 2.70 -8.80 -5.00
N LEU A 44 2.69 -7.66 -4.30
CA LEU A 44 1.48 -6.84 -4.12
C LEU A 44 0.92 -6.31 -5.45
N ARG A 45 1.79 -6.00 -6.41
CA ARG A 45 1.39 -5.59 -7.77
C ARG A 45 0.77 -6.75 -8.53
N LYS A 46 1.38 -7.95 -8.47
CA LYS A 46 0.84 -9.17 -9.12
C LYS A 46 -0.53 -9.54 -8.57
N GLU A 47 -0.76 -9.35 -7.27
CA GLU A 47 -2.05 -9.58 -6.62
C GLU A 47 -3.08 -8.45 -6.86
N GLY A 48 -2.70 -7.37 -7.56
CA GLY A 48 -3.60 -6.24 -7.86
C GLY A 48 -3.98 -5.41 -6.64
N LEU A 49 -3.23 -5.53 -5.54
CA LEU A 49 -3.47 -4.78 -4.29
C LEU A 49 -2.91 -3.36 -4.34
N ILE A 50 -1.93 -3.14 -5.22
CA ILE A 50 -1.35 -1.83 -5.49
C ILE A 50 -1.28 -1.58 -7.00
N LEU A 51 -1.39 -0.31 -7.38
CA LEU A 51 -1.08 0.19 -8.70
C LEU A 51 0.32 0.79 -8.69
N VAL A 52 1.17 0.37 -9.62
CA VAL A 52 2.51 0.91 -9.83
C VAL A 52 2.57 1.51 -11.22
N PHE A 53 3.00 2.77 -11.33
CA PHE A 53 3.02 3.52 -12.59
C PHE A 53 4.18 4.52 -12.63
N PRO A 54 4.69 4.87 -13.83
CA PRO A 54 5.64 5.96 -13.96
C PRO A 54 4.95 7.29 -13.64
N GLY A 55 5.55 8.11 -12.80
CA GLY A 55 5.06 9.47 -12.51
C GLY A 55 6.21 10.47 -12.44
N ARG A 56 5.90 11.73 -12.79
CA ARG A 56 6.83 12.84 -12.63
C ARG A 56 6.91 13.24 -11.16
N THR A 57 8.11 13.23 -10.61
CA THR A 57 8.43 13.89 -9.34
C THR A 57 9.14 15.21 -9.66
N GLY A 58 9.10 16.19 -8.74
CA GLY A 58 9.78 17.48 -8.95
C GLY A 58 11.29 17.39 -9.18
N ARG A 59 11.90 16.20 -9.07
CA ARG A 59 13.32 15.92 -9.30
C ARG A 59 13.59 14.90 -10.42
N GLY A 60 12.57 14.43 -11.15
CA GLY A 60 12.75 13.46 -12.24
C GLY A 60 11.51 12.62 -12.57
N SER A 61 11.69 11.50 -13.26
CA SER A 61 10.67 10.45 -13.40
C SER A 61 10.99 9.32 -12.41
N GLY A 62 9.95 8.79 -11.75
CA GLY A 62 10.09 7.71 -10.79
C GLY A 62 8.87 6.82 -10.74
N GLN A 63 9.03 5.61 -10.21
CA GLN A 63 7.91 4.71 -9.99
C GLN A 63 7.07 5.22 -8.81
N GLN A 64 5.81 5.50 -9.09
CA GLN A 64 4.80 5.85 -8.12
C GLN A 64 3.99 4.61 -7.75
N VAL A 65 3.45 4.61 -6.54
CA VAL A 65 2.63 3.53 -6.02
C VAL A 65 1.41 4.09 -5.30
N ALA A 66 0.28 3.45 -5.52
CA ALA A 66 -0.98 3.70 -4.82
C ALA A 66 -1.65 2.37 -4.44
N ALA A 67 -2.39 2.36 -3.34
CA ALA A 67 -3.20 1.22 -2.91
C ALA A 67 -4.53 1.16 -3.70
N MET A 68 -4.93 -0.02 -4.16
CA MET A 68 -6.20 -0.22 -4.86
C MET A 68 -7.32 -0.40 -3.84
N LYS A 69 -8.21 0.61 -3.70
CA LYS A 69 -9.25 0.59 -2.65
C LYS A 69 -10.13 -0.65 -2.72
N GLU A 70 -10.62 -0.96 -3.92
CA GLU A 70 -11.56 -2.05 -4.14
C GLU A 70 -10.94 -3.41 -3.81
N THR A 71 -9.72 -3.65 -4.29
CA THR A 71 -8.99 -4.90 -4.00
C THR A 71 -8.67 -5.03 -2.52
N LEU A 72 -8.28 -3.94 -1.86
CA LEU A 72 -8.00 -3.95 -0.41
C LEU A 72 -9.25 -4.23 0.42
N VAL A 73 -10.41 -3.69 0.05
CA VAL A 73 -11.67 -3.99 0.73
C VAL A 73 -12.01 -5.48 0.58
N ARG A 74 -11.76 -6.08 -0.59
CA ARG A 74 -11.93 -7.53 -0.81
C ARG A 74 -10.92 -8.36 -0.02
N ALA A 75 -9.67 -7.92 0.08
CA ALA A 75 -8.61 -8.59 0.84
C ALA A 75 -8.70 -8.35 2.37
N ARG A 76 -9.60 -7.48 2.84
CA ARG A 76 -9.77 -7.15 4.26
C ARG A 76 -9.85 -8.37 5.20
N PRO A 77 -10.60 -9.44 4.89
CA PRO A 77 -10.66 -10.61 5.78
C PRO A 77 -9.28 -11.23 6.04
N LEU A 78 -8.45 -11.36 5.00
CA LEU A 78 -7.09 -11.88 5.11
C LEU A 78 -6.19 -10.94 5.91
N ILE A 79 -6.28 -9.64 5.65
CA ILE A 79 -5.55 -8.61 6.40
C ILE A 79 -5.91 -8.67 7.89
N ASN A 80 -7.21 -8.78 8.20
CA ASN A 80 -7.69 -8.86 9.58
C ASN A 80 -7.32 -10.19 10.25
N ALA A 81 -7.26 -11.30 9.52
CA ALA A 81 -6.77 -12.58 10.04
C ALA A 81 -5.30 -12.49 10.47
N TYR A 82 -4.44 -11.91 9.62
CA TYR A 82 -3.05 -11.63 9.97
C TYR A 82 -2.95 -10.71 11.19
N ARG A 83 -3.65 -9.56 11.17
CA ARG A 83 -3.64 -8.59 12.27
C ARG A 83 -4.07 -9.21 13.59
N SER A 84 -5.14 -10.02 13.58
CA SER A 84 -5.57 -10.77 14.76
C SER A 84 -4.49 -11.73 15.26
N ARG A 85 -3.79 -12.43 14.36
CA ARG A 85 -2.70 -13.35 14.72
C ARG A 85 -1.51 -12.63 15.36
N VAL A 86 -1.20 -11.43 14.91
CA VAL A 86 -0.12 -10.59 15.46
C VAL A 86 -0.60 -9.58 16.52
N LYS A 87 -1.82 -9.76 17.06
CA LYS A 87 -2.42 -8.92 18.12
C LYS A 87 -2.52 -7.42 17.78
N LEU A 88 -2.77 -7.10 16.51
CA LEU A 88 -3.08 -5.75 16.04
C LEU A 88 -4.60 -5.56 15.92
N GLN A 89 -5.08 -4.35 16.18
CA GLN A 89 -6.50 -4.00 16.03
C GLN A 89 -7.00 -4.26 14.60
N ARG A 90 -8.23 -4.72 14.42
CA ARG A 90 -8.75 -5.07 13.08
C ARG A 90 -9.20 -3.82 12.35
N TYR A 91 -9.19 -3.82 11.02
CA TYR A 91 -9.80 -2.74 10.25
C TYR A 91 -11.33 -2.86 10.23
N ASN A 92 -11.99 -1.71 10.25
CA ASN A 92 -13.43 -1.55 10.00
C ASN A 92 -13.80 -1.82 8.52
N ARG A 93 -15.10 -1.75 8.20
CA ARG A 93 -15.63 -2.24 6.92
C ARG A 93 -15.08 -1.46 5.71
N ASP A 94 -14.95 -0.16 5.86
CA ASP A 94 -14.48 0.83 4.90
C ASP A 94 -12.97 1.09 4.98
N LEU A 95 -12.27 0.33 5.83
CA LEU A 95 -10.85 0.43 6.14
C LEU A 95 -10.44 1.75 6.80
N THR A 96 -11.32 2.73 7.01
CA THR A 96 -10.99 4.08 7.51
C THR A 96 -10.58 4.14 8.98
N GLY A 97 -10.69 3.03 9.73
CA GLY A 97 -10.42 2.98 11.15
C GLY A 97 -10.31 1.54 11.68
N PHE A 98 -10.33 1.41 13.01
CA PHE A 98 -10.18 0.13 13.69
C PHE A 98 -11.45 -0.31 14.41
N VAL A 99 -11.58 -1.63 14.59
CA VAL A 99 -12.58 -2.30 15.43
C VAL A 99 -11.85 -3.10 16.49
#